data_AF-A0A931V5Q8-F1
#
_entry.id   AF-A0A931V5Q8-F1
#
_cell.length_a   1.000
_cell.length_b   1.000
_cell.length_c   1.000
_cell.angle_alpha   90.00
_cell.angle_beta   90.00
_cell.angle_gamma   90.00
#
_symmetry.space_group_name_H-M   'P 1'
#
loop_
_entity.id
_entity.type
_entity.pdbx_description
1 polymer ?
#
loop_
_entity_poly.entity_id
_entity_poly.type
_entity_poly.pdbx_seq_one_letter_code
_entity_poly.pdbx_strand_id
1 'polypeptide(L)'
;MIERSTHTPTSVRRHAPPRSGRGVVPSSVRSLAKLEGPVGIGARLRHERELRGMSMEEIARATRIPLASVDRLEADRFDDLPGEVFVRGFLRSYARAVGVDPDEILALYGASRRVPYVAPVPVSTSPAHREGRRVGVAIAFVLLLVLCTMALSFVLRPRGRDLPTEVSSRPSLSFVAPG
;
A
#
# COMPACT_ATOMS: atom_id res chain seq x y z
N MET A 1 84.70 22.46 -52.39
CA MET A 1 84.38 21.38 -51.44
C MET A 1 83.22 21.85 -50.58
N ILE A 2 82.03 21.28 -50.85
CA ILE A 2 80.85 21.12 -49.98
C ILE A 2 79.93 22.36 -49.75
N GLU A 3 78.67 22.13 -50.14
CA GLU A 3 77.42 22.84 -49.92
C GLU A 3 77.18 23.42 -48.51
N ARG A 4 76.33 24.45 -48.41
CA ARG A 4 74.97 24.33 -47.81
C ARG A 4 74.19 25.64 -47.82
N SER A 5 73.23 25.68 -48.76
CA SER A 5 71.82 26.08 -48.64
C SER A 5 71.38 27.10 -47.58
N THR A 6 70.87 28.22 -48.09
CA THR A 6 69.88 29.12 -47.51
C THR A 6 68.63 28.38 -47.01
N HIS A 7 68.15 28.58 -45.78
CA HIS A 7 66.72 28.43 -45.47
C HIS A 7 66.26 29.32 -44.31
N THR A 8 65.34 30.21 -44.67
CA THR A 8 64.45 31.06 -43.87
C THR A 8 63.56 30.23 -42.95
N PRO A 9 63.29 30.63 -41.70
CA PRO A 9 62.22 30.02 -40.91
C PRO A 9 60.85 30.49 -41.43
N THR A 10 60.19 29.58 -42.16
CA THR A 10 58.82 29.70 -42.67
C THR A 10 57.79 29.72 -41.54
N SER A 11 56.88 30.69 -41.64
CA SER A 11 55.64 30.87 -40.88
C SER A 11 54.90 29.55 -40.62
N VAL A 12 54.83 29.11 -39.36
CA VAL A 12 53.97 28.00 -38.94
C VAL A 12 52.54 28.51 -38.80
N ARG A 13 51.75 28.20 -39.82
CA ARG A 13 50.29 28.43 -39.91
C ARG A 13 49.60 27.55 -38.87
N ARG A 14 48.97 28.15 -37.85
CA ARG A 14 48.17 27.42 -36.85
C ARG A 14 47.00 26.72 -37.53
N HIS A 15 47.00 25.39 -37.49
CA HIS A 15 45.94 24.54 -38.00
C HIS A 15 44.81 24.49 -36.97
N ALA A 16 43.65 25.08 -37.30
CA ALA A 16 42.44 24.98 -36.48
C ALA A 16 41.84 23.57 -36.61
N PRO A 17 41.35 22.95 -35.52
CA PRO A 17 40.72 21.63 -35.60
C PRO A 17 39.41 21.71 -36.40
N PRO A 18 39.05 20.64 -37.15
CA PRO A 18 37.80 20.60 -37.89
C PRO A 18 36.61 20.68 -36.93
N ARG A 19 35.70 21.61 -37.21
CA ARG A 19 34.42 21.74 -36.52
C ARG A 19 33.66 20.43 -36.67
N SER A 20 33.58 19.69 -35.55
CA SER A 20 32.73 18.52 -35.35
C SER A 20 31.36 18.78 -35.96
N GLY A 21 31.09 18.11 -37.08
CA GLY A 21 29.78 18.09 -37.70
C GLY A 21 28.79 17.56 -36.67
N ARG A 22 27.86 18.42 -36.26
CA ARG A 22 26.70 18.06 -35.45
C ARG A 22 25.87 17.09 -36.29
N GLY A 23 26.22 15.81 -36.24
CA GLY A 23 25.47 14.74 -36.85
C GLY A 23 24.05 14.80 -36.33
N VAL A 24 23.10 15.07 -37.23
CA VAL A 24 21.69 14.90 -36.97
C VAL A 24 21.50 13.40 -36.78
N VAL A 25 21.51 12.97 -35.52
CA VAL A 25 21.24 11.58 -35.16
C VAL A 25 19.84 11.25 -35.71
N PRO A 26 19.70 10.24 -36.59
CA PRO A 26 18.40 9.95 -37.20
C PRO A 26 17.35 9.71 -36.10
N SER A 27 16.16 10.28 -36.26
CA SER A 27 15.04 10.13 -35.31
C SER A 27 14.70 8.66 -35.03
N SER A 28 15.02 7.75 -35.96
CA SER A 28 14.86 6.30 -35.82
C SER A 28 15.72 5.69 -34.70
N VAL A 29 16.94 6.18 -34.43
CA VAL A 29 17.78 5.63 -33.35
C VAL A 29 17.29 6.10 -31.98
N ARG A 30 16.69 7.30 -31.90
CA ARG A 30 16.06 7.79 -30.66
C ARG A 30 14.79 7.00 -30.31
N SER A 31 14.11 6.40 -31.30
CA SER A 31 12.95 5.53 -31.07
C SER A 31 13.33 4.17 -30.50
N LEU A 32 14.51 3.64 -30.84
CA LEU A 32 15.03 2.39 -30.25
C LEU A 32 15.51 2.62 -28.81
N ALA A 33 16.19 3.75 -28.54
CA ALA A 33 16.55 4.14 -27.17
C ALA A 33 15.35 4.55 -26.30
N LYS A 34 14.19 4.86 -26.90
CA LYS A 34 12.94 5.14 -26.18
C LYS A 34 12.18 3.88 -25.77
N LEU A 35 12.53 2.72 -26.35
CA LEU A 35 12.07 1.41 -25.88
C LEU A 35 12.92 0.89 -24.70
N GLU A 36 14.14 1.42 -24.53
CA GLU A 36 14.94 1.30 -23.31
C GLU A 36 14.58 2.41 -22.31
N GLY A 37 13.27 2.65 -22.12
CA GLY A 37 12.81 3.29 -20.88
C GLY A 37 13.26 2.46 -19.68
N PRO A 38 13.33 3.02 -18.47
CA PRO A 38 13.58 2.20 -17.28
C PRO A 38 12.54 1.09 -17.26
N VAL A 39 12.96 -0.12 -17.61
CA VAL A 39 12.10 -1.29 -17.58
C VAL A 39 11.58 -1.35 -16.16
N GLY A 40 10.26 -1.25 -16.02
CA GLY A 40 9.60 -1.26 -14.71
C GLY A 40 10.09 -2.44 -13.88
N ILE A 41 10.06 -2.30 -12.56
CA ILE A 41 10.58 -3.33 -11.65
C ILE A 41 9.84 -4.64 -11.91
N GLY A 42 8.52 -4.55 -12.09
CA GLY A 42 7.65 -5.66 -12.45
C GLY A 42 8.03 -6.29 -13.78
N ALA A 43 8.24 -5.49 -14.82
CA ALA A 43 8.65 -5.98 -16.13
C ALA A 43 10.01 -6.71 -16.07
N ARG A 44 10.97 -6.22 -15.27
CA ARG A 44 12.25 -6.89 -15.07
C ARG A 44 12.09 -8.24 -14.35
N LEU A 45 11.29 -8.29 -13.29
CA LEU A 45 11.01 -9.53 -12.56
C LEU A 45 10.25 -10.56 -13.42
N ARG A 46 9.29 -10.11 -14.24
CA ARG A 46 8.61 -10.94 -15.24
C ARG A 46 9.60 -11.52 -16.23
N HIS A 47 10.46 -10.67 -16.81
CA HIS A 47 11.44 -11.11 -17.79
C HIS A 47 12.36 -12.21 -17.24
N GLU A 48 12.90 -12.01 -16.03
CA GLU A 48 13.78 -12.97 -15.37
C GLU A 48 13.04 -14.27 -15.00
N ARG A 49 11.76 -14.19 -14.64
CA ARG A 49 10.89 -15.36 -14.45
C ARG A 49 10.73 -16.16 -15.74
N GLU A 50 10.39 -15.48 -16.83
CA GLU A 50 10.15 -16.08 -18.15
C GLU A 50 11.42 -16.69 -18.73
N LEU A 51 12.58 -16.04 -18.56
CA LEU A 51 13.88 -16.60 -18.95
C LEU A 51 14.20 -17.93 -18.24
N ARG A 52 13.67 -18.12 -17.04
CA ARG A 52 13.81 -19.36 -16.26
C ARG A 52 12.70 -20.38 -16.55
N GLY A 53 11.76 -20.06 -17.44
CA GLY A 53 10.63 -20.92 -17.76
C GLY A 53 9.65 -21.11 -16.60
N MET A 54 9.67 -20.21 -15.60
CA MET A 54 8.84 -20.33 -14.42
C MET A 54 7.44 -19.75 -14.66
N SER A 55 6.40 -20.45 -14.23
CA SER A 55 5.03 -19.92 -14.22
C SER A 55 4.80 -18.95 -13.06
N MET A 56 3.75 -18.14 -13.12
CA MET A 56 3.38 -17.27 -11.99
C MET A 56 2.97 -18.09 -10.76
N GLU A 57 2.33 -19.25 -10.96
CA GLU A 57 1.95 -20.20 -9.91
C GLU A 57 3.18 -20.82 -9.25
N GLU A 58 4.23 -21.11 -10.01
CA GLU A 58 5.50 -21.59 -9.48
C GLU A 58 6.18 -20.56 -8.59
N ILE A 59 6.23 -19.30 -9.02
CA ILE A 59 6.72 -18.20 -8.17
C ILE A 59 5.86 -18.04 -6.92
N ALA A 60 4.54 -18.05 -7.06
CA ALA A 60 3.62 -17.94 -5.92
C ALA A 60 3.87 -19.05 -4.89
N ARG A 61 4.04 -20.30 -5.34
CA ARG A 61 4.38 -21.43 -4.46
C ARG A 61 5.76 -21.28 -3.81
N ALA A 62 6.79 -20.93 -4.60
CA ALA A 62 8.17 -20.83 -4.12
C ALA A 62 8.37 -19.70 -3.09
N THR A 63 7.67 -18.58 -3.28
CA THR A 63 7.81 -17.37 -2.46
C THR A 63 6.74 -17.25 -1.36
N ARG A 64 5.68 -18.07 -1.42
CA ARG A 64 4.45 -17.92 -0.62
C ARG A 64 3.76 -16.57 -0.81
N ILE A 65 4.01 -15.89 -1.93
CA ILE A 65 3.30 -14.68 -2.32
C ILE A 65 1.98 -15.11 -2.97
N PRO A 66 0.82 -14.55 -2.58
CA PRO A 66 -0.45 -14.84 -3.26
C PRO A 66 -0.34 -14.58 -4.76
N LEU A 67 -0.93 -15.44 -5.60
CA LEU A 67 -0.86 -15.32 -7.07
C LEU A 67 -1.30 -13.93 -7.57
N ALA A 68 -2.36 -13.38 -6.99
CA ALA A 68 -2.84 -12.03 -7.30
C ALA A 68 -1.82 -10.92 -6.96
N SER A 69 -0.98 -11.13 -5.94
CA SER A 69 0.11 -10.21 -5.61
C SER A 69 1.29 -10.37 -6.57
N VAL A 70 1.58 -11.57 -7.06
CA VAL A 70 2.59 -11.80 -8.12
C VAL A 70 2.23 -11.03 -9.39
N ASP A 71 0.96 -11.10 -9.81
CA ASP A 71 0.43 -10.32 -10.94
C ASP A 71 0.63 -8.81 -10.75
N ARG A 72 0.24 -8.29 -9.58
CA ARG A 72 0.41 -6.86 -9.26
C ARG A 72 1.88 -6.44 -9.23
N LEU A 73 2.78 -7.29 -8.75
CA LEU A 73 4.23 -7.01 -8.76
C LEU A 73 4.75 -6.92 -10.18
N GLU A 74 4.39 -7.87 -11.05
CA GLU A 74 4.79 -7.86 -12.47
C GLU A 74 4.18 -6.68 -13.26
N ALA A 75 3.02 -6.20 -12.84
CA ALA A 75 2.34 -5.04 -13.43
C ALA A 75 2.75 -3.69 -12.82
N ASP A 76 3.75 -3.65 -11.93
CA ASP A 76 4.18 -2.45 -11.17
C ASP A 76 3.04 -1.78 -10.37
N ARG A 77 1.97 -2.52 -10.05
CA ARG A 77 0.80 -2.09 -9.28
C ARG A 77 1.03 -2.23 -7.77
N PHE A 78 2.08 -1.57 -7.28
CA PHE A 78 2.51 -1.70 -5.88
C PHE A 78 1.51 -1.11 -4.87
N ASP A 79 0.68 -0.15 -5.27
CA ASP A 79 -0.33 0.48 -4.41
C ASP A 79 -1.53 -0.43 -4.10
N ASP A 80 -1.72 -1.49 -4.89
CA ASP A 80 -2.77 -2.51 -4.69
C ASP A 80 -2.31 -3.65 -3.77
N LEU A 81 -1.09 -3.57 -3.23
CA LEU A 81 -0.52 -4.55 -2.32
C LEU A 81 -0.73 -4.13 -0.85
N PRO A 82 -0.73 -5.08 0.10
CA PRO A 82 -1.00 -4.81 1.51
C PRO A 82 0.15 -4.04 2.19
N GLY A 83 0.27 -2.74 1.95
CA GLY A 83 1.20 -1.85 2.64
C GLY A 83 2.69 -2.02 2.27
N GLU A 84 3.46 -0.94 2.44
CA GLU A 84 4.84 -0.78 1.98
C GLU A 84 5.80 -1.88 2.49
N VAL A 85 5.66 -2.31 3.74
CA VAL A 85 6.53 -3.34 4.35
C VAL A 85 6.40 -4.68 3.62
N PHE A 86 5.17 -5.06 3.25
CA PHE A 86 4.92 -6.30 2.51
C PHE A 86 5.44 -6.21 1.09
N VAL A 87 5.27 -5.07 0.41
CA VAL A 87 5.81 -4.87 -0.95
C VAL A 87 7.32 -5.13 -0.97
N ARG A 88 8.06 -4.55 -0.03
CA ARG A 88 9.52 -4.76 0.09
C ARG A 88 9.86 -6.23 0.38
N GLY A 89 9.07 -6.91 1.21
CA GLY A 89 9.22 -8.33 1.48
C GLY A 89 9.00 -9.18 0.22
N PHE A 90 7.95 -8.89 -0.53
CA PHE A 90 7.59 -9.58 -1.76
C PHE A 90 8.63 -9.39 -2.86
N LEU A 91 9.06 -8.15 -3.09
CA LEU A 91 10.11 -7.83 -4.06
C LEU A 91 11.41 -8.59 -3.75
N ARG A 92 11.82 -8.61 -2.47
CA ARG A 92 13.01 -9.36 -2.04
C ARG A 92 12.84 -10.86 -2.29
N SER A 93 11.69 -11.44 -1.90
CA SER A 93 11.47 -12.87 -2.04
C SER A 93 11.36 -13.29 -3.51
N TYR A 94 10.70 -12.49 -4.35
CA TYR A 94 10.61 -12.70 -5.78
C TYR A 94 11.99 -12.63 -6.40
N ALA A 95 12.74 -11.53 -6.18
CA ALA A 95 14.08 -11.35 -6.75
C ALA A 95 15.00 -12.54 -6.44
N ARG A 96 15.00 -13.03 -5.20
CA ARG A 96 15.74 -14.24 -4.82
C ARG A 96 15.29 -15.49 -5.57
N ALA A 97 13.98 -15.69 -5.74
CA ALA A 97 13.44 -16.85 -6.45
C ALA A 97 13.84 -16.86 -7.93
N VAL A 98 13.92 -15.69 -8.55
CA VAL A 98 14.40 -15.54 -9.94
C VAL A 98 15.89 -15.20 -10.02
N GLY A 99 16.68 -15.36 -8.95
CA GLY A 99 18.13 -15.17 -8.98
C GLY A 99 18.62 -13.77 -9.39
N VAL A 100 17.80 -12.74 -9.14
CA VAL A 100 18.18 -11.33 -9.29
C VAL A 100 18.63 -10.80 -7.93
N ASP A 101 19.57 -9.84 -7.91
CA ASP A 101 19.98 -9.19 -6.68
C ASP A 101 18.78 -8.47 -6.02
N PRO A 102 18.33 -8.89 -4.83
CA PRO A 102 17.22 -8.26 -4.15
C PRO A 102 17.52 -6.82 -3.74
N ASP A 103 18.77 -6.47 -3.44
CA ASP A 103 19.11 -5.12 -2.99
C ASP A 103 19.06 -4.12 -4.15
N GLU A 104 19.40 -4.55 -5.36
CA GLU A 104 19.22 -3.78 -6.58
C GLU A 104 17.72 -3.47 -6.83
N ILE A 105 16.86 -4.50 -6.75
CA ILE A 105 15.41 -4.34 -6.92
C ILE A 105 14.82 -3.41 -5.85
N LEU A 106 15.25 -3.54 -4.60
CA LEU A 106 14.79 -2.68 -3.51
C LEU A 106 15.29 -1.24 -3.60
N ALA A 107 16.49 -1.03 -4.16
CA ALA A 107 17.02 0.29 -4.45
C ALA A 107 16.20 0.99 -5.53
N LEU A 108 15.90 0.28 -6.63
CA LEU A 108 15.02 0.78 -7.70
C LEU A 108 13.63 1.13 -7.17
N TYR A 109 13.04 0.26 -6.34
CA TYR A 109 11.75 0.50 -5.71
C TYR A 109 11.78 1.71 -4.76
N GLY A 110 12.85 1.85 -3.98
CA GLY A 110 13.04 3.01 -3.12
C GLY A 110 13.19 4.31 -3.90
N ALA A 111 13.89 4.28 -5.03
CA ALA A 111 14.07 5.44 -5.90
C ALA A 111 12.75 5.86 -6.57
N SER A 112 11.93 4.90 -7.02
CA SER A 112 10.62 5.20 -7.65
C SER A 112 9.60 5.79 -6.66
N ARG A 113 9.73 5.49 -5.36
CA ARG A 113 8.86 5.99 -4.28
C ARG A 113 9.28 7.36 -3.72
N ARG A 114 10.52 7.79 -3.95
CA ARG A 114 11.04 9.08 -3.47
C ARG A 114 10.56 10.23 -4.37
N VAL A 115 9.35 10.71 -4.11
CA VAL A 115 8.94 12.09 -4.42
C VAL A 115 9.78 13.04 -3.55
N PRO A 116 10.27 14.21 -4.04
CA PRO A 116 11.10 15.12 -3.27
C PRO A 116 10.54 15.40 -1.87
N TYR A 117 11.44 15.30 -0.89
CA TYR A 117 11.21 15.35 0.56
C TYR A 117 10.26 16.48 0.98
N VAL A 118 9.04 16.11 1.36
CA VAL A 118 8.24 16.85 2.35
C VAL A 118 8.45 16.12 3.68
N ALA A 119 8.72 16.87 4.75
CA ALA A 119 9.12 16.36 6.07
C ALA A 119 8.41 15.05 6.50
N PRO A 120 9.10 14.15 7.23
CA PRO A 120 8.51 12.88 7.65
C PRO A 120 7.30 13.15 8.54
N VAL A 121 6.11 13.08 7.94
CA VAL A 121 4.87 12.93 8.68
C VAL A 121 5.00 11.60 9.40
N PRO A 122 4.81 11.51 10.72
CA PRO A 122 4.89 10.26 11.45
C PRO A 122 3.99 9.24 10.72
N VAL A 123 4.60 8.13 10.31
CA VAL A 123 3.91 7.03 9.63
C VAL A 123 2.91 6.47 10.63
N SER A 124 1.70 7.02 10.59
CA SER A 124 0.55 6.35 11.14
C SER A 124 0.38 5.11 10.29
N THR A 125 0.68 3.95 10.86
CA THR A 125 0.28 2.65 10.31
C THR A 125 -1.24 2.65 10.25
N SER A 126 -1.79 3.22 9.17
CA SER A 126 -3.21 3.17 8.91
C SER A 126 -3.57 1.70 8.75
N PRO A 127 -4.40 1.11 9.63
CA PRO A 127 -4.85 -0.25 9.44
C PRO A 127 -5.83 -0.21 8.27
N ALA A 128 -5.34 -0.55 7.08
CA ALA A 128 -6.18 -0.75 5.91
C ALA A 128 -6.86 -2.13 6.02
N HIS A 129 -7.92 -2.20 6.84
CA HIS A 129 -9.18 -2.87 6.47
C HIS A 129 -10.30 -2.38 7.38
N ARG A 130 -10.95 -1.27 7.01
CA ARG A 130 -12.17 -0.77 7.64
C ARG A 130 -13.39 -1.55 7.15
N GLU A 131 -13.53 -2.80 7.57
CA GLU A 131 -14.76 -3.56 7.33
C GLU A 131 -15.53 -3.88 8.62
N GLY A 132 -14.89 -3.83 9.80
CA GLY A 132 -15.57 -4.04 11.09
C GLY A 132 -16.25 -2.80 11.70
N ARG A 133 -15.90 -1.58 11.27
CA ARG A 133 -16.36 -0.34 11.95
C ARG A 133 -17.84 -0.02 11.67
N ARG A 134 -18.36 -0.42 10.51
CA ARG A 134 -19.78 -0.22 10.14
C ARG A 134 -20.69 -1.15 10.95
N VAL A 135 -20.23 -2.38 11.16
CA VAL A 135 -20.92 -3.40 11.97
C VAL A 135 -20.92 -3.01 13.46
N GLY A 136 -19.81 -2.46 13.97
CA GLY A 136 -19.75 -1.97 15.35
C GLY A 136 -20.73 -0.83 15.65
N VAL A 137 -20.90 0.13 14.73
CA VAL A 137 -21.86 1.23 14.88
C VAL A 137 -23.31 0.73 14.78
N ALA A 138 -23.58 -0.22 13.89
CA ALA A 138 -24.91 -0.84 13.79
C ALA A 138 -25.27 -1.59 15.08
N ILE A 139 -24.34 -2.37 15.65
CA ILE A 139 -24.55 -3.07 16.93
C ILE A 139 -24.77 -2.08 18.08
N ALA A 140 -23.99 -1.00 18.15
CA ALA A 140 -24.17 0.04 19.16
C ALA A 140 -25.55 0.71 19.06
N PHE A 141 -26.03 0.99 17.85
CA PHE A 141 -27.37 1.54 17.62
C PHE A 141 -28.48 0.57 18.05
N VAL A 142 -28.34 -0.72 17.73
CA VAL A 142 -29.31 -1.75 18.14
C VAL A 142 -29.36 -1.88 19.66
N LEU A 143 -28.20 -1.94 20.33
CA LEU A 143 -28.14 -1.98 21.80
C LEU A 143 -28.75 -0.73 22.43
N LEU A 144 -28.48 0.45 21.88
CA LEU A 144 -29.05 1.71 22.35
C LEU A 144 -30.59 1.72 22.23
N LEU A 145 -31.13 1.26 21.09
CA LEU A 145 -32.57 1.16 20.87
C LEU A 145 -33.23 0.17 21.85
N VAL A 146 -32.60 -0.98 22.10
CA VAL A 146 -33.09 -1.97 23.07
C VAL A 146 -33.10 -1.40 24.48
N LEU A 147 -32.03 -0.74 24.91
CA LEU A 147 -31.98 -0.10 26.24
C LEU A 147 -32.98 1.05 26.38
N CYS A 148 -33.15 1.86 25.33
CA CYS A 148 -34.10 2.96 25.32
C CYS A 148 -35.54 2.47 25.41
N THR A 149 -35.91 1.44 24.65
CA THR A 149 -37.25 0.83 24.73
C THR A 149 -37.50 0.17 26.09
N MET A 150 -36.51 -0.47 26.68
CA MET A 150 -36.63 -1.09 28.02
C MET A 150 -36.79 -0.04 29.12
N ALA A 151 -35.99 1.03 29.08
CA ALA A 151 -36.10 2.16 30.01
C ALA A 151 -37.45 2.89 29.85
N LEU A 152 -37.88 3.11 28.61
CA LEU A 152 -39.18 3.70 28.30
C LEU A 152 -40.31 2.82 28.83
N SER A 153 -40.25 1.50 28.62
CA SER A 153 -41.20 0.53 29.18
C SER A 153 -41.21 0.54 30.72
N PHE A 154 -40.05 0.70 31.37
CA PHE A 154 -39.98 0.79 32.83
C PHE A 154 -40.59 2.09 33.37
N VAL A 155 -40.36 3.22 32.70
CA VAL A 155 -40.91 4.53 33.09
C VAL A 155 -42.41 4.62 32.78
N LEU A 156 -42.85 4.06 31.65
CA LEU A 156 -44.24 4.00 31.22
C LEU A 156 -45.02 2.82 31.78
N ARG A 157 -44.39 1.87 32.50
CA ARG A 157 -45.08 0.95 33.40
C ARG A 157 -45.24 1.69 34.72
N PRO A 158 -46.34 2.42 34.93
CA PRO A 158 -46.59 3.06 36.20
C PRO A 158 -46.74 1.92 37.22
N ARG A 159 -46.05 2.04 38.35
CA ARG A 159 -46.16 1.12 39.49
C ARG A 159 -47.59 1.12 40.03
N GLY A 160 -48.47 0.40 39.39
CA GLY A 160 -49.90 0.41 39.72
C GLY A 160 -50.54 -0.90 39.34
N ARG A 161 -50.27 -1.95 40.13
CA ARG A 161 -51.24 -3.03 40.42
C ARG A 161 -50.77 -4.01 41.50
N ASP A 162 -50.16 -3.51 42.57
CA ASP A 162 -50.08 -4.23 43.82
C ASP A 162 -50.78 -3.38 44.90
N LEU A 163 -52.12 -3.32 44.84
CA LEU A 163 -52.87 -3.05 46.06
C LEU A 163 -53.25 -4.43 46.62
N PRO A 164 -52.49 -4.98 47.57
CA PRO A 164 -53.06 -5.95 48.49
C PRO A 164 -54.20 -5.22 49.19
N THR A 165 -55.43 -5.70 49.00
CA THR A 165 -56.54 -5.33 49.87
C THR A 165 -56.14 -5.82 51.26
N GLU A 166 -55.57 -4.90 52.05
CA GLU A 166 -55.39 -5.00 53.49
C GLU A 166 -56.66 -5.65 54.07
N VAL A 167 -56.53 -6.75 54.78
CA VAL A 167 -56.34 -6.66 56.24
C VAL A 167 -57.30 -5.60 56.79
N SER A 168 -58.60 -5.87 56.66
CA SER A 168 -59.64 -5.26 57.50
C SER A 168 -59.48 -5.79 58.93
N SER A 169 -58.35 -5.50 59.54
CA SER A 169 -58.15 -5.52 60.98
C SER A 169 -58.44 -4.10 61.48
N ARG A 170 -59.71 -3.80 61.72
CA ARG A 170 -60.06 -2.84 62.76
C ARG A 170 -60.66 -3.58 63.95
N PRO A 171 -60.00 -3.51 65.12
CA PRO A 171 -60.52 -4.04 66.37
C PRO A 171 -61.39 -2.99 67.07
N SER A 172 -62.58 -3.37 67.52
CA SER A 172 -63.30 -2.78 68.67
C SER A 172 -64.74 -3.34 68.67
N LEU A 173 -65.02 -4.38 69.46
CA LEU A 173 -65.53 -4.28 70.84
C LEU A 173 -66.93 -3.64 70.94
N SER A 174 -67.96 -4.48 71.09
CA SER A 174 -69.11 -4.26 71.98
C SER A 174 -69.95 -5.55 72.01
N PHE A 175 -69.88 -6.39 73.04
CA PHE A 175 -70.56 -6.24 74.34
C PHE A 175 -71.99 -6.82 74.29
N VAL A 176 -72.18 -7.99 74.95
CA VAL A 176 -73.29 -8.39 75.87
C VAL A 176 -74.74 -8.32 75.34
N ALA A 177 -75.71 -9.21 75.56
CA ALA A 177 -75.91 -10.61 76.01
C ALA A 177 -77.45 -10.89 75.83
N PRO A 178 -78.01 -12.06 76.20
CA PRO A 178 -79.31 -12.56 75.72
C PRO A 178 -80.53 -12.08 76.52
N GLY A 179 -81.71 -12.22 75.91
CA GLY A 179 -83.03 -12.18 76.54
C GLY A 179 -83.86 -13.37 76.08
#